data_AF-A0A1H3N5K2-F1
#
_entry.id   AF-A0A1H3N5K2-F1
#
_cell.length_a   1.000
_cell.length_b   1.000
_cell.length_c   1.000
_cell.angle_alpha   90.00
_cell.angle_beta   90.00
_cell.angle_gamma   90.00
#
_symmetry.space_group_name_H-M   'P 1'
#
loop_
_entity.id
_entity.type
_entity.pdbx_description
1 polymer ?
#
loop_
_entity_poly.entity_id
_entity_poly.type
_entity_poly.pdbx_seq_one_letter_code
_entity_poly.pdbx_strand_id
1 'polypeptide(L)'
;MVSPSCPWHEFEYSPAQFCEESLCGWVRQPGNTVSNLGFLVVAYLIFRHARKHDARHLLPLAYISIATGLGSAFFHASETWVGGIADFATIYLGSAFMFAMNVRRLTQWRKPVIVGIYWLFFLAFFGLLFWERDLARTSYALQSVLCCIVLEAVLFFRQSYRPPYGWFWAFWGAFLLGYGLWLLDVKHLVCDPGLG
;
A
#
# COMPACT_ATOMS: atom_id res chain seq x y z
N MET A 1 -20.91 10.21 -13.73
CA MET A 1 -21.76 10.41 -12.53
C MET A 1 -22.46 9.08 -12.25
N VAL A 2 -22.50 8.66 -10.99
CA VAL A 2 -23.18 7.41 -10.59
C VAL A 2 -24.70 7.65 -10.63
N SER A 3 -25.48 6.71 -11.16
CA SER A 3 -26.95 6.83 -11.18
C SER A 3 -27.49 6.93 -9.74
N PRO A 4 -28.52 7.76 -9.46
CA PRO A 4 -29.14 7.86 -8.13
C PRO A 4 -29.69 6.52 -7.60
N SER A 5 -29.93 5.56 -8.50
CA SER A 5 -30.37 4.21 -8.15
C SER A 5 -29.24 3.29 -7.67
N CYS A 6 -27.97 3.65 -7.87
CA CYS A 6 -26.85 2.82 -7.44
C CYS A 6 -26.46 3.10 -5.99
N PRO A 7 -25.96 2.08 -5.26
CA PRO A 7 -25.31 2.30 -3.98
C PRO A 7 -24.17 3.32 -4.09
N TRP A 8 -23.85 3.98 -2.97
CA TRP A 8 -22.76 4.95 -2.83
C TRP A 8 -22.93 6.30 -3.56
N HIS A 9 -24.05 6.54 -4.24
CA HIS A 9 -24.27 7.78 -5.01
C HIS A 9 -24.23 9.07 -4.16
N GLU A 10 -24.48 8.97 -2.86
CA GLU A 10 -24.39 10.09 -1.90
C GLU A 10 -22.95 10.52 -1.59
N PHE A 11 -21.96 9.69 -1.92
CA PHE A 11 -20.56 9.99 -1.71
C PHE A 11 -19.91 10.50 -2.99
N GLU A 12 -18.87 11.31 -2.83
CA GLU A 12 -18.09 11.79 -3.96
C GLU A 12 -17.46 10.63 -4.73
N TYR A 13 -17.79 10.53 -6.02
CA TYR A 13 -17.31 9.47 -6.89
C TYR A 13 -15.83 9.64 -7.25
N SER A 14 -15.06 8.56 -7.13
CA SER A 14 -13.65 8.48 -7.48
C SER A 14 -13.41 7.19 -8.28
N PRO A 15 -13.51 7.25 -9.62
CA PRO A 15 -13.44 6.06 -10.46
C PRO A 15 -12.07 5.39 -10.36
N ALA A 16 -12.09 4.07 -10.20
CA ALA A 16 -10.88 3.27 -10.24
C ALA A 16 -10.54 3.01 -11.73
N GLN A 17 -9.45 3.60 -12.22
CA GLN A 17 -9.03 3.47 -13.62
C GLN A 17 -8.33 2.12 -13.87
N PHE A 18 -9.10 1.04 -13.87
CA PHE A 18 -8.66 -0.32 -14.14
C PHE A 18 -9.51 -0.94 -15.26
N CYS A 19 -9.05 -2.06 -15.80
CA CYS A 19 -9.75 -2.84 -16.82
C CYS A 19 -11.11 -3.39 -16.36
N GLU A 20 -11.28 -3.67 -15.07
CA GLU A 20 -12.53 -4.20 -14.54
C GLU A 20 -13.64 -3.14 -14.57
N GLU A 21 -14.74 -3.45 -15.26
CA GLU A 21 -15.89 -2.57 -15.39
C GLU A 21 -16.54 -2.28 -14.03
N SER A 22 -16.86 -1.00 -13.80
CA SER A 22 -17.51 -0.55 -12.58
C SER A 22 -19.04 -0.74 -12.63
N LEU A 23 -19.54 -1.73 -11.90
CA LEU A 23 -20.96 -2.09 -11.86
C LEU A 23 -21.80 -1.13 -11.01
N CYS A 24 -23.11 -1.09 -11.28
CA CYS A 24 -24.09 -0.46 -10.38
C CYS A 24 -24.47 -1.43 -9.26
N GLY A 25 -23.69 -1.45 -8.17
CA GLY A 25 -23.92 -2.34 -7.03
C GLY A 25 -23.15 -1.93 -5.79
N TRP A 26 -23.38 -2.64 -4.68
CA TRP A 26 -22.64 -2.44 -3.42
C TRP A 26 -21.17 -2.82 -3.56
N VAL A 27 -20.85 -3.72 -4.48
CA VAL A 27 -19.51 -4.08 -4.92
C VAL A 27 -19.41 -3.72 -6.38
N ARG A 28 -18.68 -2.64 -6.68
CA ARG A 28 -18.56 -2.08 -8.03
C ARG A 28 -17.54 -2.82 -8.89
N GLN A 29 -16.41 -3.25 -8.32
CA GLN A 29 -15.39 -4.07 -8.99
C GLN A 29 -15.15 -5.40 -8.25
N PRO A 30 -15.98 -6.45 -8.46
CA PRO A 30 -15.90 -7.71 -7.72
C PRO A 30 -14.53 -8.38 -7.70
N GLY A 31 -13.84 -8.46 -8.83
CA GLY A 31 -12.52 -9.05 -8.97
C GLY A 31 -11.48 -8.31 -8.12
N ASN A 32 -11.41 -6.99 -8.26
CA ASN A 32 -10.51 -6.13 -7.49
C ASN A 32 -10.89 -6.06 -5.99
N THR A 33 -12.17 -6.19 -5.63
CA THR A 33 -12.58 -6.29 -4.22
C THR A 33 -12.15 -7.63 -3.61
N VAL A 34 -12.33 -8.76 -4.31
CA VAL A 34 -12.03 -10.10 -3.76
C VAL A 34 -10.53 -10.39 -3.75
N SER A 35 -9.77 -9.87 -4.71
CA SER A 35 -8.30 -10.04 -4.76
C SER A 35 -7.61 -9.52 -3.49
N ASN A 36 -8.20 -8.52 -2.84
CA ASN A 36 -7.72 -7.94 -1.59
C ASN A 36 -7.76 -8.90 -0.37
N LEU A 37 -8.48 -10.04 -0.46
CA LEU A 37 -8.38 -11.11 0.54
C LEU A 37 -6.96 -11.67 0.68
N GLY A 38 -6.11 -11.52 -0.35
CA GLY A 38 -4.70 -11.89 -0.29
C GLY A 38 -3.95 -11.20 0.86
N PHE A 39 -4.28 -9.96 1.18
CA PHE A 39 -3.68 -9.24 2.31
C PHE A 39 -4.07 -9.85 3.67
N LEU A 40 -5.30 -10.36 3.81
CA LEU A 40 -5.74 -11.04 5.03
C LEU A 40 -5.02 -12.37 5.22
N VAL A 41 -4.79 -13.11 4.12
CA VAL A 41 -3.97 -14.32 4.13
C VAL A 41 -2.54 -13.99 4.58
N VAL A 42 -1.93 -12.95 4.02
CA VAL A 42 -0.59 -12.48 4.42
C VAL A 42 -0.55 -12.10 5.90
N ALA A 43 -1.53 -11.33 6.39
CA ALA A 43 -1.62 -10.95 7.80
C ALA A 43 -1.71 -12.18 8.71
N TYR A 44 -2.53 -13.16 8.36
CA TYR A 44 -2.63 -14.43 9.09
C TYR A 44 -1.30 -15.17 9.14
N LEU A 45 -0.57 -15.25 8.03
CA LEU A 45 0.76 -15.88 7.96
C LEU A 45 1.76 -15.14 8.86
N ILE A 46 1.75 -13.81 8.86
CA ILE A 46 2.59 -12.99 9.75
C ILE A 46 2.24 -13.25 11.22
N PHE A 47 0.95 -13.27 11.59
CA PHE A 47 0.54 -13.59 12.97
C PHE A 47 0.97 -14.98 13.41
N ARG A 48 0.87 -15.98 12.52
CA ARG A 48 1.32 -17.34 12.80
C ARG A 48 2.82 -17.40 13.00
N HIS A 49 3.59 -16.73 12.15
CA HIS A 49 5.04 -16.66 12.25
C HIS A 49 5.48 -15.92 13.53
N ALA A 50 4.87 -14.76 13.81
CA ALA A 50 5.14 -13.95 15.00
C ALA A 50 4.90 -14.73 16.30
N ARG A 51 3.81 -15.52 16.36
CA ARG A 51 3.51 -16.39 17.50
C ARG A 51 4.49 -17.55 17.62
N LYS A 52 4.83 -18.22 16.52
CA LYS A 52 5.71 -19.39 16.51
C LYS A 52 7.16 -19.04 16.92
N HIS A 53 7.63 -17.84 16.59
CA HIS A 53 9.03 -17.44 16.78
C HIS A 53 9.21 -16.29 17.79
N ASP A 54 8.18 -15.96 18.58
CA ASP A 54 8.12 -14.78 19.49
C ASP A 54 8.56 -13.46 18.81
N ALA A 55 8.31 -13.34 17.51
CA ALA A 55 8.67 -12.19 16.69
C ALA A 55 7.59 -11.09 16.77
N ARG A 56 7.29 -10.61 17.98
CA ARG A 56 6.24 -9.60 18.25
C ARG A 56 6.44 -8.29 17.48
N HIS A 57 7.66 -8.00 17.06
CA HIS A 57 7.99 -6.82 16.25
C HIS A 57 7.36 -6.86 14.84
N LEU A 58 6.86 -8.02 14.38
CA LEU A 58 6.17 -8.18 13.11
C LEU A 58 4.66 -7.86 13.18
N LEU A 59 4.08 -7.78 14.38
CA LEU A 59 2.64 -7.55 14.55
C LEU A 59 2.14 -6.26 13.90
N PRO A 60 2.85 -5.12 13.97
CA PRO A 60 2.44 -3.91 13.25
C PRO A 60 2.26 -4.15 11.74
N LEU A 61 3.13 -4.95 11.12
CA LEU A 61 3.02 -5.28 9.70
C LEU A 61 1.76 -6.11 9.41
N ALA A 62 1.40 -7.06 10.30
CA ALA A 62 0.17 -7.82 10.15
C ALA A 62 -1.08 -6.93 10.24
N TYR A 63 -1.10 -5.97 11.16
CA TYR A 63 -2.20 -5.00 11.28
C TYR A 63 -2.28 -4.07 10.06
N ILE A 64 -1.14 -3.59 9.57
CA ILE A 64 -1.07 -2.80 8.33
C ILE A 64 -1.61 -3.63 7.16
N SER A 65 -1.22 -4.89 7.01
CA SER A 65 -1.75 -5.76 5.95
C SER A 65 -3.26 -5.93 6.05
N ILE A 66 -3.83 -6.12 7.24
CA ILE A 66 -5.30 -6.14 7.40
C ILE A 66 -5.90 -4.82 6.95
N ALA A 67 -5.35 -3.70 7.42
CA ALA A 67 -5.86 -2.38 7.08
C ALA A 67 -5.81 -2.15 5.57
N THR A 68 -4.72 -2.54 4.89
CA THR A 68 -4.58 -2.47 3.43
C THR A 68 -5.61 -3.31 2.70
N GLY A 69 -5.79 -4.57 3.09
CA GLY A 69 -6.82 -5.41 2.47
C GLY A 69 -8.23 -4.84 2.61
N LEU A 70 -8.58 -4.35 3.80
CA LEU A 70 -9.90 -3.78 4.05
C LEU A 70 -10.11 -2.41 3.37
N GLY A 71 -9.12 -1.53 3.43
CA GLY A 71 -9.16 -0.20 2.82
C GLY A 71 -9.26 -0.30 1.29
N SER A 72 -8.43 -1.14 0.67
CA SER A 72 -8.44 -1.36 -0.77
C SER A 72 -9.72 -2.07 -1.23
N ALA A 73 -10.18 -3.10 -0.50
CA ALA A 73 -11.46 -3.75 -0.80
C ALA A 73 -12.62 -2.76 -0.72
N PHE A 74 -12.62 -1.86 0.28
CA PHE A 74 -13.65 -0.82 0.41
C PHE A 74 -13.58 0.19 -0.74
N PHE A 75 -12.39 0.60 -1.19
CA PHE A 75 -12.24 1.45 -2.36
C PHE A 75 -12.80 0.78 -3.62
N HIS A 76 -12.41 -0.45 -3.94
CA HIS A 76 -12.90 -1.15 -5.13
C HIS A 76 -14.40 -1.51 -5.05
N ALA A 77 -14.92 -1.75 -3.85
CA ALA A 77 -16.35 -2.00 -3.66
C ALA A 77 -17.19 -0.72 -3.88
N SER A 78 -16.70 0.44 -3.44
CA SER A 78 -17.48 1.67 -3.39
C SER A 78 -17.15 2.71 -4.47
N GLU A 79 -15.91 2.72 -4.96
CA GLU A 79 -15.32 3.77 -5.83
C GLU A 79 -15.63 5.19 -5.35
N THR A 80 -15.57 5.41 -4.04
CA THR A 80 -15.78 6.72 -3.43
C THR A 80 -14.45 7.36 -3.06
N TRP A 81 -14.43 8.69 -2.98
CA TRP A 81 -13.26 9.42 -2.50
C TRP A 81 -12.87 9.01 -1.07
N VAL A 82 -13.85 8.76 -0.19
CA VAL A 82 -13.59 8.24 1.17
C VAL A 82 -12.96 6.85 1.12
N GLY A 83 -13.41 6.00 0.19
CA GLY A 83 -12.76 4.73 -0.11
C GLY A 83 -11.31 4.91 -0.54
N GLY A 84 -11.05 5.83 -1.47
CA GLY A 84 -9.70 6.16 -1.94
C GLY A 84 -8.80 6.66 -0.81
N ILE A 85 -9.31 7.52 0.08
CA ILE A 85 -8.58 7.96 1.28
C ILE A 85 -8.20 6.75 2.15
N ALA A 86 -9.13 5.83 2.39
CA ALA A 86 -8.87 4.63 3.20
C ALA A 86 -7.80 3.73 2.55
N ASP A 87 -7.91 3.48 1.25
CA ASP A 87 -6.92 2.71 0.48
C ASP A 87 -5.53 3.34 0.55
N PHE A 88 -5.41 4.62 0.16
CA PHE A 88 -4.15 5.35 0.20
C PHE A 88 -3.55 5.40 1.60
N ALA A 89 -4.33 5.73 2.63
CA ALA A 89 -3.84 5.83 4.00
C ALA A 89 -3.09 4.55 4.43
N THR A 90 -3.60 3.39 4.06
CA THR A 90 -3.03 2.11 4.48
C THR A 90 -1.70 1.80 3.79
N ILE A 91 -1.55 2.12 2.50
CA ILE A 91 -0.28 1.96 1.79
C ILE A 91 0.76 2.96 2.29
N TYR A 92 0.34 4.20 2.65
CA TYR A 92 1.20 5.21 3.30
C TYR A 92 1.68 4.77 4.69
N LEU A 93 0.84 4.07 5.46
CA LEU A 93 1.24 3.49 6.75
C LEU A 93 2.30 2.40 6.55
N GLY A 94 2.14 1.55 5.53
CA GLY A 94 3.10 0.48 5.21
C GLY A 94 4.49 1.01 4.83
N SER A 95 4.55 1.95 3.90
CA SER A 95 5.81 2.60 3.50
C SER A 95 6.44 3.40 4.65
N ALA A 96 5.64 4.10 5.47
CA ALA A 96 6.13 4.79 6.65
C ALA A 96 6.70 3.84 7.70
N PHE A 97 6.09 2.66 7.87
CA PHE A 97 6.61 1.63 8.76
C PHE A 97 7.97 1.13 8.29
N MET A 98 8.13 0.80 7.01
CA MET A 98 9.42 0.40 6.43
C MET A 98 10.49 1.48 6.60
N PHE A 99 10.13 2.75 6.33
CA PHE A 99 11.02 3.89 6.54
C PHE A 99 11.49 3.98 8.00
N ALA A 100 10.56 3.97 8.96
CA ALA A 100 10.87 4.08 10.38
C ALA A 100 11.75 2.92 10.88
N MET A 101 11.53 1.70 10.39
CA MET A 101 12.36 0.54 10.72
C MET A 101 13.78 0.67 10.15
N ASN A 102 13.93 1.20 8.94
CA ASN A 102 15.25 1.46 8.35
C ASN A 102 15.99 2.61 9.04
N VAL A 103 15.28 3.68 9.43
CA VAL A 103 15.85 4.72 10.28
C VAL A 103 16.32 4.14 11.61
N ARG A 104 15.52 3.29 12.26
CA ARG A 104 15.92 2.62 13.50
C ARG A 104 17.17 1.76 13.32
N ARG A 105 17.28 1.03 12.21
CA ARG A 105 18.49 0.25 11.88
C ARG A 105 19.73 1.13 11.72
N LEU A 106 19.57 2.32 11.14
CA LEU A 106 20.66 3.26 10.90
C LEU A 106 21.09 3.99 12.17
N THR A 107 20.14 4.43 13.00
CA THR A 107 20.40 5.36 14.12
C THR A 107 20.43 4.70 15.48
N GLN A 108 19.81 3.51 15.62
CA GLN A 108 19.61 2.81 16.89
C GLN A 108 18.88 3.66 17.95
N TRP A 109 18.11 4.67 17.52
CA TRP A 109 17.38 5.55 18.43
C TRP A 109 16.29 4.82 19.22
N ARG A 110 15.90 5.43 20.34
CA ARG A 110 14.87 4.90 21.25
C ARG A 110 13.50 4.80 20.56
N LYS A 111 12.71 3.78 20.94
CA LYS A 111 11.38 3.50 20.36
C LYS A 111 10.46 4.72 20.24
N PRO A 112 10.32 5.62 21.24
CA PRO A 112 9.42 6.76 21.12
C PRO A 112 9.79 7.71 19.97
N VAL A 113 11.10 7.91 19.74
CA VAL A 113 11.60 8.74 18.64
C VAL A 113 11.22 8.14 17.30
N ILE A 114 11.41 6.82 17.14
CA ILE A 114 11.05 6.09 15.91
C ILE A 114 9.54 6.12 15.65
N VAL A 115 8.72 6.01 16.70
CA VAL A 115 7.26 6.15 16.59
C VAL A 115 6.87 7.57 16.16
N GLY A 116 7.55 8.60 16.68
CA GLY A 116 7.37 9.98 16.22
C GLY A 116 7.72 10.16 14.75
N ILE A 117 8.85 9.61 14.30
CA ILE A 117 9.29 9.65 12.89
C ILE A 117 8.29 8.93 11.98
N TYR A 118 7.80 7.76 12.41
CA TYR A 118 6.77 7.01 11.70
C TYR A 118 5.53 7.86 11.43
N TRP A 119 4.94 8.45 12.49
CA TRP A 119 3.73 9.26 12.35
C TRP A 119 3.97 10.55 11.58
N LEU A 120 5.10 11.23 11.81
CA LEU A 120 5.44 12.44 11.07
C LEU A 120 5.59 12.16 9.58
N PHE A 121 6.29 11.09 9.22
CA PHE A 121 6.51 10.71 7.83
C PHE A 121 5.21 10.24 7.14
N PHE A 122 4.37 9.49 7.85
CA PHE A 122 3.02 9.16 7.39
C PHE A 122 2.19 10.42 7.14
N LEU A 123 2.04 11.29 8.14
CA LEU A 123 1.20 12.48 8.07
C LEU A 123 1.70 13.49 7.02
N ALA A 124 3.01 13.65 6.87
CA ALA A 124 3.58 14.56 5.88
C ALA A 124 3.22 14.14 4.45
N PHE A 125 3.40 12.86 4.10
CA PHE A 125 3.11 12.36 2.76
C PHE A 125 1.62 12.15 2.51
N PHE A 126 0.89 11.64 3.51
CA PHE A 126 -0.55 11.49 3.43
C PHE A 126 -1.26 12.86 3.37
N GLY A 127 -0.74 13.89 4.03
CA GLY A 127 -1.27 15.25 3.95
C GLY A 127 -1.26 15.83 2.53
N LEU A 128 -0.29 15.43 1.68
CA LEU A 128 -0.21 15.87 0.28
C LEU A 128 -1.42 15.40 -0.54
N LEU A 129 -2.06 14.29 -0.15
CA LEU A 129 -3.29 13.77 -0.77
C LEU A 129 -4.42 14.82 -0.76
N PHE A 130 -4.50 15.62 0.30
CA PHE A 130 -5.55 16.63 0.48
C PHE A 130 -5.22 17.96 -0.22
N TRP A 131 -3.97 18.16 -0.64
CA TRP A 131 -3.58 19.31 -1.43
C TRP A 131 -3.94 19.11 -2.91
N GLU A 132 -3.57 17.96 -3.46
CA GLU A 132 -3.81 17.62 -4.87
C GLU A 132 -3.97 16.10 -4.97
N ARG A 133 -5.12 15.63 -5.44
CA ARG A 133 -5.46 14.20 -5.44
C ARG A 133 -4.55 13.41 -6.38
N ASP A 134 -4.16 14.03 -7.49
CA ASP A 134 -3.27 13.42 -8.47
C ASP A 134 -1.83 13.22 -7.94
N LEU A 135 -1.46 13.94 -6.87
CA LEU A 135 -0.17 13.72 -6.22
C LEU A 135 -0.11 12.40 -5.47
N ALA A 136 -1.24 11.79 -5.08
CA ALA A 136 -1.28 10.59 -4.25
C ALA A 136 -0.36 9.47 -4.74
N ARG A 137 -0.35 9.20 -6.05
CA ARG A 137 0.50 8.16 -6.64
C ARG A 137 1.97 8.56 -6.63
N THR A 138 2.25 9.81 -6.99
CA THR A 138 3.61 10.37 -7.05
C THR A 138 4.24 10.48 -5.68
N SER A 139 3.50 10.96 -4.66
CA SER A 139 3.99 11.07 -3.29
C SER A 139 4.23 9.69 -2.68
N TYR A 140 3.37 8.69 -2.95
CA TYR A 140 3.62 7.31 -2.53
C TYR A 140 4.88 6.73 -3.19
N ALA A 141 5.07 6.95 -4.49
CA ALA A 141 6.27 6.52 -5.20
C ALA A 141 7.54 7.16 -4.61
N LEU A 142 7.53 8.47 -4.38
CA LEU A 142 8.63 9.20 -3.74
C LEU A 142 8.92 8.65 -2.33
N GLN A 143 7.87 8.43 -1.54
CA GLN A 143 7.98 7.87 -0.20
C GLN A 143 8.63 6.48 -0.22
N SER A 144 8.24 5.64 -1.19
CA SER A 144 8.76 4.28 -1.38
C SER A 144 10.24 4.29 -1.81
N VAL A 145 10.63 5.21 -2.71
CA VAL A 145 12.03 5.40 -3.09
C VAL A 145 12.88 5.79 -1.89
N LEU A 146 12.40 6.73 -1.06
CA LEU A 146 13.11 7.17 0.14
C LEU A 146 13.26 6.03 1.16
N CYS A 147 12.19 5.28 1.46
CA CYS A 147 12.24 4.21 2.47
C CYS A 147 13.14 3.04 2.09
N CYS A 148 13.08 2.65 0.82
CA CYS A 148 13.37 1.29 0.45
C CYS A 148 14.52 1.19 -0.57
N ILE A 149 14.81 2.27 -1.29
CA ILE A 149 15.98 2.37 -2.17
C ILE A 149 17.08 3.18 -1.48
N VAL A 150 16.79 4.43 -1.09
CA VAL A 150 17.82 5.33 -0.54
C VAL A 150 18.34 4.83 0.80
N LEU A 151 17.45 4.55 1.76
CA LEU A 151 17.91 4.08 3.08
C LEU A 151 18.57 2.71 3.02
N GLU A 152 18.09 1.78 2.20
CA GLU A 152 18.73 0.46 2.07
C GLU A 152 20.09 0.55 1.37
N ALA A 153 20.27 1.43 0.38
CA ALA A 153 21.57 1.70 -0.20
C ALA A 153 22.53 2.25 0.87
N VAL A 154 22.09 3.22 1.67
CA VAL A 154 22.90 3.75 2.78
C VAL A 154 23.24 2.65 3.79
N LEU A 155 22.28 1.80 4.17
CA LEU A 155 22.50 0.69 5.09
C LEU A 155 23.46 -0.35 4.51
N PHE A 156 23.37 -0.65 3.22
CA PHE A 156 24.27 -1.58 2.53
C PHE A 156 25.74 -1.15 2.62
N PHE A 157 26.00 0.16 2.52
CA PHE A 157 27.36 0.72 2.64
C PHE A 157 27.81 0.94 4.09
N ARG A 158 26.88 1.17 5.03
CA ARG A 158 27.21 1.52 6.42
C ARG A 158 27.18 0.36 7.41
N GLN A 159 26.42 -0.70 7.16
CA GLN A 159 26.26 -1.78 8.13
C GLN A 159 27.37 -2.84 7.99
N SER A 160 28.01 -3.16 9.12
CA SER A 160 28.99 -4.25 9.21
C SER A 160 28.35 -5.64 9.11
N TYR A 161 27.10 -5.77 9.55
CA TYR A 161 26.31 -6.99 9.40
C TYR A 161 25.35 -6.84 8.21
N ARG A 162 25.47 -7.75 7.24
CA ARG A 162 24.58 -7.79 6.08
C ARG A 162 23.47 -8.82 6.32
N PRO A 163 22.20 -8.42 6.39
CA PRO A 163 21.11 -9.39 6.45
C PRO A 163 21.07 -10.22 5.15
N PRO A 164 20.38 -11.37 5.16
CA PRO A 164 20.21 -12.17 3.95
C PRO A 164 19.37 -11.41 2.93
N TYR A 165 20.03 -10.74 1.98
CA TYR A 165 19.41 -9.94 0.92
C TYR A 165 18.54 -10.75 -0.04
N GLY A 166 18.56 -12.09 0.01
CA GLY A 166 17.67 -12.93 -0.81
C GLY A 166 16.19 -12.58 -0.62
N TRP A 167 15.75 -12.33 0.61
CA TRP A 167 14.37 -11.93 0.89
C TRP A 167 14.06 -10.50 0.45
N PHE A 168 15.06 -9.62 0.49
CA PHE A 168 14.94 -8.26 -0.03
C PHE A 168 14.74 -8.27 -1.55
N TRP A 169 15.51 -9.08 -2.28
CA TRP A 169 15.33 -9.27 -3.71
C TRP A 169 14.03 -9.97 -4.06
N ALA A 170 13.60 -10.96 -3.27
CA ALA A 170 12.29 -11.58 -3.44
C ALA A 170 11.15 -10.57 -3.26
N PHE A 171 11.24 -9.69 -2.26
CA PHE A 171 10.29 -8.60 -2.05
C PHE A 171 10.24 -7.66 -3.27
N TRP A 172 11.39 -7.16 -3.74
CA TRP A 172 11.42 -6.27 -4.90
C TRP A 172 10.99 -6.96 -6.19
N GLY A 173 11.33 -8.24 -6.38
CA GLY A 173 10.86 -9.02 -7.52
C GLY A 173 9.34 -9.16 -7.52
N ALA A 174 8.75 -9.50 -6.38
CA ALA A 174 7.28 -9.57 -6.24
C ALA A 174 6.62 -8.20 -6.41
N PHE A 175 7.20 -7.15 -5.84
CA PHE A 175 6.72 -5.78 -5.99
C PHE A 175 6.75 -5.30 -7.45
N LEU A 176 7.87 -5.49 -8.15
CA LEU A 176 8.02 -5.08 -9.56
C LEU A 176 7.10 -5.87 -10.47
N LEU A 177 6.91 -7.17 -10.21
CA LEU A 177 5.92 -7.98 -10.92
C LEU A 177 4.50 -7.43 -10.71
N GLY A 178 4.10 -7.22 -9.45
CA GLY A 178 2.78 -6.67 -9.12
C GLY A 178 2.57 -5.27 -9.70
N TYR A 179 3.56 -4.39 -9.59
CA TYR A 179 3.53 -3.05 -10.16
C TYR A 179 3.47 -3.07 -11.69
N GLY A 180 4.16 -4.01 -12.32
CA GLY A 180 4.08 -4.24 -13.76
C GLY A 180 2.68 -4.64 -14.19
N LEU A 181 2.06 -5.62 -13.52
CA LEU A 181 0.67 -6.03 -13.78
C LEU A 181 -0.30 -4.87 -13.56
N TRP A 182 -0.12 -4.12 -12.47
CA TRP A 182 -0.91 -2.94 -12.17
C TRP A 182 -0.79 -1.86 -13.26
N LEU A 183 0.41 -1.61 -13.79
CA LEU A 183 0.60 -0.66 -14.90
C LEU A 183 -0.07 -1.12 -16.19
N LEU A 184 -0.01 -2.42 -16.50
CA LEU A 184 -0.68 -3.00 -17.67
C LEU A 184 -2.21 -2.83 -17.58
N ASP A 185 -2.75 -3.01 -16.37
CA ASP A 185 -4.17 -2.85 -16.05
C ASP A 185 -4.62 -1.38 -16.16
N VAL A 186 -3.95 -0.47 -15.46
CA VAL A 186 -4.28 0.97 -15.50
C VAL A 186 -4.14 1.58 -16.90
N LYS A 187 -3.17 1.10 -17.69
CA LYS A 187 -2.98 1.56 -19.08
C LYS A 187 -3.86 0.82 -20.09
N HIS A 188 -4.69 -0.12 -19.65
CA HIS A 188 -5.59 -0.91 -20.48
C HIS A 188 -4.90 -1.71 -21.61
N LEU A 189 -3.59 -1.96 -21.49
CA LEU A 189 -2.78 -2.57 -22.57
C LEU A 189 -3.15 -4.03 -22.84
N VAL A 190 -3.77 -4.71 -21.89
CA VAL A 190 -4.10 -6.15 -21.95
C VAL A 190 -5.60 -6.38 -22.13
N CYS A 191 -6.43 -5.38 -21.87
CA CYS A 191 -7.89 -5.52 -21.84
C CYS A 191 -8.64 -4.71 -22.91
N ASP A 192 -7.97 -3.79 -23.60
CA ASP A 192 -8.51 -3.12 -24.77
C ASP A 192 -7.46 -3.02 -25.90
N PRO A 193 -7.23 -4.09 -26.68
CA PRO A 193 -6.28 -4.08 -27.79
C PRO A 193 -6.78 -3.30 -29.02
N GLY A 194 -7.93 -2.61 -28.95
CA GLY A 194 -8.63 -2.00 -30.09
C GLY A 194 -8.33 -0.52 -30.38
N LEU A 195 -7.50 0.15 -29.58
CA LEU A 195 -7.06 1.53 -29.85
C LEU A 195 -5.59 1.54 -30.31
N GLY A 196 -5.37 1.02 -31.52
CA GLY A 196 -4.25 1.32 -32.40
C GLY A 196 -4.74 2.07 -33.62
#